data_AF-A0A5B6Z3H1-F1
#
_entry.id   AF-A0A5B6Z3H1-F1
#
_cell.length_a   1.000
_cell.length_b   1.000
_cell.length_c   1.000
_cell.angle_alpha   90.00
_cell.angle_beta   90.00
_cell.angle_gamma   90.00
#
_symmetry.space_group_name_H-M   'P 1'
#
loop_
_entity.id
_entity.type
_entity.pdbx_description
1 polymer ?
#
loop_
_entity_poly.entity_id
_entity_poly.type
_entity_poly.pdbx_seq_one_letter_code
_entity_poly.pdbx_strand_id
1 'polypeptide(L)'
;ISRLENVTDAQDAREVNLKSKQGIKELFLKWNGEIVTNVLEFLQPHLSLEQLTIKGYTGTRFPTWLGDSSFSRMVLLRLEDCENCTSLPPLGQLPLLKDLTIEGMGGVEQVGPEFYGEGCSKPFPSLENLLFADMIEWKDWFSYGVEPFTRLSKLCINRCNKLLGELPKHLPSLKELVIKKCPQLVVTLPPNLGRLPESETQTGNSIDLSCPLTYLSISDISIPASLCNPNVADEVNVLANATSNHLKSLTRLHVENIPKLTSLPLWFIQGLTGLQELKIEYCSELASFVAE
;
A
#
# COMPACT_ATOMS: atom_id res chain seq x y z
N ILE A 1 -0.88 26.53 -9.87
CA ILE A 1 -1.17 27.67 -8.97
C ILE A 1 -0.63 27.28 -7.59
N SER A 2 0.01 28.20 -6.86
CA SER A 2 0.57 27.98 -5.51
C SER A 2 0.03 29.04 -4.55
N ARG A 3 0.10 28.82 -3.23
CA ARG A 3 -0.35 29.75 -2.17
C ARG A 3 -1.86 29.86 -1.96
N LEU A 4 -2.65 28.97 -2.57
CA LEU A 4 -4.09 28.90 -2.32
C LEU A 4 -4.41 28.47 -0.89
N GLU A 5 -3.44 27.90 -0.18
CA GLU A 5 -3.50 27.61 1.24
C GLU A 5 -3.67 28.82 2.17
N ASN A 6 -3.28 30.01 1.74
CA ASN A 6 -3.42 31.24 2.52
C ASN A 6 -4.87 31.74 2.52
N VAL A 7 -5.71 31.13 1.69
CA VAL A 7 -7.14 31.40 1.67
C VAL A 7 -7.75 30.69 2.88
N THR A 8 -7.81 31.40 4.00
CA THR A 8 -8.40 30.90 5.25
C THR A 8 -9.91 31.10 5.32
N ASP A 9 -10.46 31.90 4.40
CA ASP A 9 -11.88 32.21 4.32
C ASP A 9 -12.57 31.43 3.19
N ALA A 10 -13.73 30.85 3.50
CA ALA A 10 -14.51 30.05 2.56
C ALA A 10 -15.08 30.87 1.38
N GLN A 11 -15.38 32.15 1.60
CA GLN A 11 -15.87 33.06 0.57
C GLN A 11 -14.75 33.39 -0.42
N ASP A 12 -13.55 33.70 0.09
CA ASP A 12 -12.38 33.91 -0.77
C ASP A 12 -12.08 32.68 -1.62
N ALA A 13 -12.20 31.47 -1.06
CA ALA A 13 -11.99 30.21 -1.78
C ALA A 13 -13.01 30.02 -2.91
N ARG A 14 -14.27 30.42 -2.70
CA ARG A 14 -15.31 30.40 -3.73
C ARG A 14 -15.00 31.37 -4.86
N GLU A 15 -14.46 32.55 -4.55
CA GLU A 15 -14.13 33.57 -5.55
C GLU A 15 -12.98 33.15 -6.48
N VAL A 16 -12.05 32.30 -6.01
CA VAL A 16 -11.02 31.71 -6.88
C VAL A 16 -11.65 30.98 -8.07
N ASN A 17 -12.79 30.30 -7.85
CA ASN A 17 -13.56 29.58 -8.86
C ASN A 17 -12.67 28.67 -9.73
N LEU A 18 -11.92 27.77 -9.09
CA LEU A 18 -11.03 26.80 -9.78
C LEU A 18 -11.79 25.93 -10.77
N LYS A 19 -13.07 25.67 -10.51
CA LYS A 19 -13.98 24.96 -11.40
C LYS A 19 -14.12 25.61 -12.78
N SER A 20 -13.98 26.93 -12.92
CA SER A 20 -14.03 27.60 -14.23
C SER A 20 -12.70 27.54 -15.00
N LYS A 21 -11.59 27.20 -14.35
CA LYS A 21 -10.23 27.32 -14.91
C LYS A 21 -9.79 26.04 -15.61
N GLN A 22 -10.34 25.79 -16.80
CA GLN A 22 -10.11 24.57 -17.59
C GLN A 22 -8.64 24.32 -18.00
N GLY A 23 -7.83 25.38 -18.05
CA GLY A 23 -6.40 25.29 -18.37
C GLY A 23 -5.53 24.67 -17.26
N ILE A 24 -6.07 24.49 -16.05
CA ILE A 24 -5.31 23.92 -14.94
C ILE A 24 -5.31 22.39 -15.06
N LYS A 25 -4.12 21.82 -15.27
CA LYS A 25 -3.87 20.37 -15.27
C LYS A 25 -3.29 19.86 -13.97
N GLU A 26 -2.56 20.72 -13.27
CA GLU A 26 -1.84 20.38 -12.05
C GLU A 26 -2.19 21.37 -10.95
N LEU A 27 -2.56 20.85 -9.79
CA LEU A 27 -2.92 21.64 -8.63
C LEU A 27 -2.16 21.14 -7.40
N PHE A 28 -1.47 22.06 -6.75
CA PHE A 28 -0.74 21.82 -5.52
C PHE A 28 -1.30 22.73 -4.43
N LEU A 29 -1.86 22.13 -3.39
CA LEU A 29 -2.46 22.82 -2.25
C LEU A 29 -1.70 22.43 -0.99
N LYS A 30 -1.03 23.37 -0.32
CA LYS A 30 -0.16 23.06 0.83
C LYS A 30 -0.40 24.00 2.00
N TRP A 31 -0.96 23.54 3.11
CA TRP A 31 -1.15 24.35 4.30
C TRP A 31 0.02 24.27 5.27
N ASN A 32 0.28 25.37 6.00
CA ASN A 32 1.39 25.51 6.95
C ASN A 32 0.91 25.88 8.38
N GLY A 33 -0.37 25.69 8.73
CA GLY A 33 -0.94 26.08 10.01
C GLY A 33 -2.37 25.57 10.23
N GLU A 34 -2.99 25.93 11.36
CA GLU A 34 -4.35 25.53 11.72
C GLU A 34 -5.38 26.16 10.76
N ILE A 35 -5.94 25.36 9.86
CA ILE A 35 -7.02 25.77 8.97
C ILE A 35 -8.33 25.84 9.77
N VAL A 36 -9.05 26.95 9.60
CA VAL A 36 -10.46 27.03 9.97
C VAL A 36 -11.26 26.28 8.89
N THR A 37 -11.92 25.22 9.31
CA THR A 37 -12.60 24.15 8.54
C THR A 37 -13.24 24.49 7.18
N ASN A 38 -13.28 23.48 6.30
CA ASN A 38 -14.08 23.37 5.06
C ASN A 38 -13.69 24.22 3.83
N VAL A 39 -12.57 24.96 3.87
CA VAL A 39 -12.05 25.68 2.68
C VAL A 39 -11.85 24.76 1.47
N LEU A 40 -11.34 23.54 1.71
CA LEU A 40 -11.03 22.58 0.66
C LEU A 40 -12.27 22.15 -0.15
N GLU A 41 -13.48 22.21 0.45
CA GLU A 41 -14.74 21.94 -0.26
C GLU A 41 -14.98 22.98 -1.38
N PHE A 42 -14.64 24.24 -1.14
CA PHE A 42 -14.83 25.34 -2.09
C PHE A 42 -13.72 25.46 -3.14
N LEU A 43 -12.60 24.78 -2.92
CA LEU A 43 -11.48 24.70 -3.87
C LEU A 43 -11.67 23.57 -4.90
N GLN A 44 -12.91 23.19 -5.21
CA GLN A 44 -13.20 22.17 -6.24
C GLN A 44 -12.53 22.56 -7.58
N PRO A 45 -11.60 21.74 -8.09
CA PRO A 45 -10.96 22.01 -9.37
C PRO A 45 -11.89 21.69 -10.54
N HIS A 46 -11.53 22.18 -11.73
CA HIS A 46 -12.20 21.75 -12.96
C HIS A 46 -11.96 20.24 -13.21
N LEU A 47 -12.95 19.57 -13.80
CA LEU A 47 -12.93 18.10 -14.04
C LEU A 47 -11.80 17.63 -14.97
N SER A 48 -11.12 18.57 -15.63
CA SER A 48 -9.98 18.29 -16.50
C SER A 48 -8.63 18.20 -15.78
N LEU A 49 -8.63 18.27 -14.45
CA LEU A 49 -7.42 18.15 -13.63
C LEU A 49 -6.82 16.75 -13.81
N GLU A 50 -5.49 16.70 -13.93
CA GLU A 50 -4.72 15.48 -14.15
C GLU A 50 -3.87 15.12 -12.94
N GLN A 51 -3.41 16.12 -12.17
CA GLN A 51 -2.57 15.90 -11.00
C GLN A 51 -3.03 16.77 -9.83
N LEU A 52 -3.14 16.15 -8.67
CA LEU A 52 -3.52 16.80 -7.43
C LEU A 52 -2.54 16.43 -6.31
N THR A 53 -2.08 17.42 -5.57
CA THR A 53 -1.37 17.21 -4.30
C THR A 53 -2.00 18.08 -3.24
N ILE A 54 -2.39 17.46 -2.13
CA ILE A 54 -2.92 18.09 -0.93
C ILE A 54 -1.92 17.79 0.19
N LYS A 55 -1.30 18.82 0.75
CA LYS A 55 -0.28 18.70 1.79
C LYS A 55 -0.65 19.51 3.03
N GLY A 56 -0.52 18.94 4.21
CA GLY A 56 -0.74 19.66 5.48
C GLY A 56 -2.21 20.03 5.74
N TYR A 57 -3.17 19.35 5.13
CA TYR A 57 -4.60 19.65 5.34
C TYR A 57 -5.01 19.26 6.77
N THR A 58 -5.36 20.26 7.59
CA THR A 58 -5.69 20.06 9.01
C THR A 58 -7.17 19.80 9.27
N GLY A 59 -8.01 19.68 8.23
CA GLY A 59 -9.40 19.28 8.38
C GLY A 59 -9.53 17.81 8.76
N THR A 60 -10.68 17.43 9.34
CA THR A 60 -10.94 16.06 9.78
C THR A 60 -11.56 15.17 8.70
N ARG A 61 -12.07 15.78 7.63
CA ARG A 61 -12.71 15.09 6.50
C ARG A 61 -12.28 15.72 5.19
N PHE A 62 -12.08 14.86 4.20
CA PHE A 62 -11.88 15.27 2.81
C PHE A 62 -13.18 15.76 2.18
N PRO A 63 -13.09 16.63 1.16
CA PRO A 63 -14.26 17.19 0.52
C PRO A 63 -14.99 16.14 -0.33
N THR A 64 -16.27 16.36 -0.59
CA THR A 64 -17.12 15.39 -1.30
C THR A 64 -16.67 15.14 -2.74
N TRP A 65 -16.03 16.13 -3.36
CA TRP A 65 -15.53 16.03 -4.72
C TRP A 65 -14.26 15.18 -4.84
N LEU A 66 -13.51 14.96 -3.74
CA LEU A 66 -12.28 14.19 -3.77
C LEU A 66 -12.59 12.69 -3.83
N GLY A 67 -12.33 12.07 -4.98
CA GLY A 67 -12.74 10.69 -5.27
C GLY A 67 -14.04 10.59 -6.08
N ASP A 68 -14.61 11.71 -6.53
CA ASP A 68 -15.74 11.68 -7.47
C ASP A 68 -15.28 11.17 -8.85
N SER A 69 -16.01 10.19 -9.41
CA SER A 69 -15.69 9.57 -10.70
C SER A 69 -15.69 10.54 -11.89
N SER A 70 -16.30 11.73 -11.75
CA SER A 70 -16.28 12.81 -12.75
C SER A 70 -14.88 13.34 -13.02
N PHE A 71 -13.94 13.18 -12.08
CA PHE A 71 -12.51 13.47 -12.29
C PHE A 71 -11.83 12.39 -13.15
N SER A 72 -12.40 12.17 -14.32
CA SER A 72 -12.02 11.13 -15.29
C SER A 72 -10.62 11.29 -15.88
N ARG A 73 -9.97 12.44 -15.67
CA ARG A 73 -8.61 12.74 -16.15
C ARG A 73 -7.54 12.67 -15.07
N MET A 74 -7.91 12.45 -13.81
CA MET A 74 -6.94 12.38 -12.71
C MET A 74 -6.03 11.16 -12.89
N VAL A 75 -4.73 11.39 -13.02
CA VAL A 75 -3.70 10.36 -13.18
C VAL A 75 -2.83 10.23 -11.92
N LEU A 76 -2.58 11.34 -11.23
CA LEU A 76 -1.72 11.37 -10.04
C LEU A 76 -2.41 12.08 -8.88
N LEU A 77 -2.39 11.46 -7.70
CA LEU A 77 -2.96 12.02 -6.49
C LEU A 77 -2.02 11.78 -5.29
N ARG A 78 -1.70 12.86 -4.57
CA ARG A 78 -0.90 12.82 -3.34
C ARG A 78 -1.66 13.46 -2.19
N LEU A 79 -1.81 12.72 -1.10
CA LEU A 79 -2.28 13.20 0.19
C LEU A 79 -1.10 13.10 1.16
N GLU A 80 -0.60 14.24 1.63
CA GLU A 80 0.61 14.32 2.44
C GLU A 80 0.31 15.09 3.73
N ASP A 81 0.77 14.59 4.87
CA ASP A 81 0.71 15.28 6.16
C ASP A 81 -0.71 15.77 6.56
N CYS A 82 -1.78 15.03 6.20
CA CYS A 82 -3.15 15.37 6.61
C CYS A 82 -3.52 14.66 7.92
N GLU A 83 -2.76 14.95 8.98
CA GLU A 83 -2.74 14.17 10.23
C GLU A 83 -4.11 14.03 10.91
N ASN A 84 -4.97 15.06 10.81
CA ASN A 84 -6.28 15.09 11.46
C ASN A 84 -7.37 14.28 10.74
N CYS A 85 -7.11 13.83 9.51
CA CYS A 85 -8.07 13.04 8.75
C CYS A 85 -8.13 11.61 9.29
N THR A 86 -9.33 11.14 9.61
CA THR A 86 -9.54 9.80 10.21
C THR A 86 -10.01 8.75 9.21
N SER A 87 -10.32 9.14 7.98
CA SER A 87 -10.79 8.24 6.91
C SER A 87 -10.25 8.67 5.55
N LEU A 88 -10.05 7.71 4.64
CA LEU A 88 -9.65 8.00 3.28
C LEU A 88 -10.86 8.37 2.40
N PRO A 89 -10.68 9.22 1.37
CA PRO A 89 -11.73 9.49 0.39
C PRO A 89 -11.93 8.29 -0.55
N PRO A 90 -13.04 8.23 -1.31
CA PRO A 90 -13.36 7.12 -2.19
C PRO A 90 -12.58 7.16 -3.52
N LEU A 91 -11.25 7.07 -3.40
CA LEU A 91 -10.30 7.20 -4.49
C LEU A 91 -10.35 6.05 -5.50
N GLY A 92 -10.90 4.90 -5.11
CA GLY A 92 -11.08 3.75 -5.99
C GLY A 92 -12.00 4.00 -7.19
N GLN A 93 -12.82 5.05 -7.14
CA GLN A 93 -13.72 5.43 -8.22
C GLN A 93 -13.03 6.21 -9.35
N LEU A 94 -11.78 6.63 -9.17
CA LEU A 94 -11.05 7.42 -10.15
C LEU A 94 -10.54 6.51 -11.29
N PRO A 95 -11.05 6.66 -12.53
CA PRO A 95 -10.87 5.64 -13.57
C PRO A 95 -9.47 5.63 -14.19
N LEU A 96 -8.76 6.77 -14.20
CA LEU A 96 -7.43 6.91 -14.80
C LEU A 96 -6.31 7.09 -13.77
N LEU A 97 -6.61 6.98 -12.47
CA LEU A 97 -5.61 7.15 -11.42
C LEU A 97 -4.56 6.04 -11.54
N LYS A 98 -3.31 6.42 -11.78
CA LYS A 98 -2.15 5.53 -11.91
C LYS A 98 -1.23 5.60 -10.70
N ASP A 99 -1.05 6.80 -10.15
CA ASP A 99 -0.10 7.09 -9.08
C ASP A 99 -0.84 7.65 -7.87
N LEU A 100 -0.83 6.88 -6.77
CA LEU A 100 -1.43 7.28 -5.51
C LEU A 100 -0.38 7.25 -4.39
N THR A 101 -0.22 8.40 -3.73
CA THR A 101 0.59 8.54 -2.52
C THR A 101 -0.27 9.01 -1.37
N ILE A 102 -0.20 8.30 -0.25
CA ILE A 102 -0.88 8.62 1.00
C ILE A 102 0.19 8.56 2.09
N GLU A 103 0.58 9.73 2.58
CA GLU A 103 1.71 9.91 3.50
C GLU A 103 1.31 10.80 4.68
N GLY A 104 1.77 10.47 5.89
CA GLY A 104 1.55 11.33 7.07
C GLY A 104 0.07 11.46 7.49
N MET A 105 -0.73 10.40 7.25
CA MET A 105 -2.15 10.35 7.62
C MET A 105 -2.34 9.73 9.02
N GLY A 106 -1.84 10.43 10.04
CA GLY A 106 -1.74 9.90 11.40
C GLY A 106 -3.06 9.46 12.06
N GLY A 107 -4.20 10.04 11.67
CA GLY A 107 -5.51 9.70 12.25
C GLY A 107 -6.23 8.49 11.61
N VAL A 108 -5.73 7.96 10.49
CA VAL A 108 -6.40 6.86 9.78
C VAL A 108 -6.07 5.53 10.46
N GLU A 109 -7.08 4.93 11.09
CA GLU A 109 -6.92 3.63 11.76
C GLU A 109 -7.14 2.44 10.83
N GLN A 110 -7.96 2.60 9.79
CA GLN A 110 -8.33 1.51 8.88
C GLN A 110 -8.42 2.04 7.45
N VAL A 111 -7.95 1.24 6.49
CA VAL A 111 -8.26 1.43 5.08
C VAL A 111 -9.50 0.60 4.79
N GLY A 112 -10.67 1.22 4.89
CA GLY A 112 -11.95 0.53 4.80
C GLY A 112 -12.56 0.50 3.39
N PRO A 113 -13.80 0.00 3.26
CA PRO A 113 -14.53 -0.06 1.98
C PRO A 113 -14.74 1.32 1.35
N GLU A 114 -14.75 2.39 2.15
CA GLU A 114 -14.87 3.77 1.69
C GLU A 114 -13.75 4.13 0.70
N PHE A 115 -12.54 3.63 0.90
CA PHE A 115 -11.39 3.91 0.03
C PHE A 115 -11.61 3.45 -1.41
N TYR A 116 -12.38 2.37 -1.59
CA TYR A 116 -12.68 1.76 -2.88
C TYR A 116 -13.86 2.43 -3.60
N GLY A 117 -14.66 3.23 -2.90
CA GLY A 117 -15.96 3.69 -3.35
C GLY A 117 -17.04 2.66 -3.09
N GLU A 118 -17.98 2.98 -2.20
CA GLU A 118 -19.08 2.08 -1.81
C GLU A 118 -19.92 1.71 -3.05
N GLY A 119 -20.05 0.41 -3.32
CA GLY A 119 -20.76 -0.10 -4.51
C GLY A 119 -19.98 0.00 -5.84
N CYS A 120 -18.70 0.39 -5.84
CA CYS A 120 -17.87 0.38 -7.03
C CYS A 120 -17.57 -1.05 -7.49
N SER A 121 -18.02 -1.42 -8.70
CA SER A 121 -17.84 -2.77 -9.23
C SER A 121 -16.40 -3.09 -9.65
N LYS A 122 -15.56 -2.07 -9.91
CA LYS A 122 -14.14 -2.24 -10.29
C LYS A 122 -13.29 -1.10 -9.73
N PRO A 123 -12.97 -1.13 -8.42
CA PRO A 123 -12.14 -0.11 -7.81
C PRO A 123 -10.71 -0.12 -8.38
N PHE A 124 -10.13 1.07 -8.55
CA PHE A 124 -8.75 1.27 -9.00
C PHE A 124 -8.42 0.54 -10.33
N PRO A 125 -9.16 0.79 -11.42
CA PRO A 125 -8.98 0.05 -12.67
C PRO A 125 -7.65 0.34 -13.39
N SER A 126 -6.99 1.47 -13.09
CA SER A 126 -5.76 1.93 -13.73
C SER A 126 -4.57 2.09 -12.79
N LEU A 127 -4.72 1.77 -11.49
CA LEU A 127 -3.69 2.08 -10.50
C LEU A 127 -2.45 1.21 -10.73
N GLU A 128 -1.29 1.85 -10.88
CA GLU A 128 0.00 1.22 -11.18
C GLU A 128 0.97 1.33 -10.00
N ASN A 129 0.93 2.45 -9.26
CA ASN A 129 1.80 2.73 -8.12
C ASN A 129 0.98 3.18 -6.91
N LEU A 130 1.15 2.47 -5.78
CA LEU A 130 0.51 2.77 -4.51
C LEU A 130 1.56 2.89 -3.39
N LEU A 131 1.61 4.05 -2.74
CA LEU A 131 2.48 4.32 -1.61
C LEU A 131 1.64 4.70 -0.39
N PHE A 132 1.84 3.94 0.69
CA PHE A 132 1.45 4.30 2.04
C PHE A 132 2.69 4.58 2.88
N ALA A 133 2.78 5.77 3.48
CA ALA A 133 3.90 6.15 4.32
C ALA A 133 3.44 6.87 5.60
N ASP A 134 4.14 6.63 6.71
CA ASP A 134 3.93 7.37 7.98
C ASP A 134 2.46 7.37 8.46
N MET A 135 1.73 6.27 8.19
CA MET A 135 0.37 6.04 8.70
C MET A 135 0.45 5.31 10.04
N ILE A 136 0.77 6.07 11.10
CA ILE A 136 1.15 5.52 12.41
C ILE A 136 0.02 4.79 13.16
N GLU A 137 -1.25 5.20 12.95
CA GLU A 137 -2.41 4.58 13.60
C GLU A 137 -3.07 3.47 12.76
N TRP A 138 -2.61 3.26 11.53
CA TRP A 138 -3.20 2.29 10.61
C TRP A 138 -3.01 0.86 11.12
N LYS A 139 -4.13 0.16 11.33
CA LYS A 139 -4.20 -1.20 11.88
C LYS A 139 -4.61 -2.24 10.86
N ASP A 140 -5.61 -1.93 10.03
CA ASP A 140 -6.25 -2.93 9.16
C ASP A 140 -6.51 -2.41 7.74
N TRP A 141 -6.45 -3.32 6.77
CA TRP A 141 -6.76 -3.06 5.37
C TRP A 141 -7.87 -3.99 4.90
N PHE A 142 -9.05 -3.42 4.68
CA PHE A 142 -10.21 -4.15 4.21
C PHE A 142 -9.96 -4.80 2.83
N SER A 143 -10.17 -6.12 2.77
CA SER A 143 -10.18 -6.89 1.53
C SER A 143 -11.52 -6.71 0.82
N TYR A 144 -11.52 -6.02 -0.32
CA TYR A 144 -12.73 -5.83 -1.13
C TYR A 144 -13.15 -7.14 -1.80
N GLY A 145 -14.44 -7.48 -1.76
CA GLY A 145 -14.98 -8.73 -2.31
C GLY A 145 -14.92 -8.86 -3.83
N VAL A 146 -14.59 -7.78 -4.54
CA VAL A 146 -14.26 -7.77 -5.97
C VAL A 146 -12.78 -7.46 -6.12
N GLU A 147 -12.09 -8.14 -7.03
CA GLU A 147 -10.64 -7.97 -7.28
C GLU A 147 -10.27 -6.50 -7.58
N PRO A 148 -9.74 -5.74 -6.59
CA PRO A 148 -9.23 -4.41 -6.84
C PRO A 148 -7.80 -4.52 -7.39
N PHE A 149 -7.18 -3.39 -7.77
CA PHE A 149 -5.74 -3.34 -8.05
C PHE A 149 -5.24 -4.26 -9.20
N THR A 150 -6.09 -4.53 -10.20
CA THR A 150 -5.75 -5.43 -11.33
C THR A 150 -4.48 -5.05 -12.11
N ARG A 151 -4.08 -3.76 -12.06
CA ARG A 151 -2.88 -3.22 -12.73
C ARG A 151 -1.78 -2.77 -11.77
N LEU A 152 -1.95 -2.96 -10.47
CA LEU A 152 -0.99 -2.47 -9.49
C LEU A 152 0.34 -3.19 -9.68
N SER A 153 1.36 -2.41 -10.04
CA SER A 153 2.70 -2.91 -10.36
C SER A 153 3.68 -2.70 -9.21
N LYS A 154 3.46 -1.66 -8.41
CA LYS A 154 4.31 -1.28 -7.28
C LYS A 154 3.48 -0.95 -6.06
N LEU A 155 3.75 -1.66 -4.96
CA LEU A 155 3.21 -1.38 -3.64
C LEU A 155 4.36 -1.05 -2.69
N CYS A 156 4.29 0.12 -2.07
CA CYS A 156 5.24 0.54 -1.05
C CYS A 156 4.50 0.89 0.25
N ILE A 157 4.93 0.29 1.35
CA ILE A 157 4.42 0.55 2.70
C ILE A 157 5.62 0.89 3.58
N ASN A 158 5.61 2.07 4.20
CA ASN A 158 6.75 2.59 4.93
C ASN A 158 6.32 3.23 6.25
N ARG A 159 6.91 2.85 7.39
CA ARG A 159 6.64 3.46 8.71
C ARG A 159 5.16 3.37 9.13
N CYS A 160 4.52 2.23 8.87
CA CYS A 160 3.16 1.94 9.31
C CYS A 160 3.23 0.98 10.52
N ASN A 161 3.35 1.56 11.72
CA ASN A 161 3.80 0.83 12.90
C ASN A 161 2.76 -0.10 13.51
N LYS A 162 1.48 0.27 13.43
CA LYS A 162 0.36 -0.49 14.00
C LYS A 162 -0.30 -1.43 13.01
N LEU A 163 0.25 -1.54 11.80
CA LEU A 163 -0.35 -2.33 10.73
C LEU A 163 -0.27 -3.81 11.10
N LEU A 164 -1.42 -4.36 11.49
CA LEU A 164 -1.64 -5.74 11.91
C LEU A 164 -2.42 -6.53 10.86
N GLY A 165 -3.14 -5.85 9.95
CA GLY A 165 -4.09 -6.46 9.02
C GLY A 165 -3.44 -7.23 7.86
N GLU A 166 -4.28 -7.99 7.17
CA GLU A 166 -3.91 -8.68 5.94
C GLU A 166 -3.74 -7.66 4.80
N LEU A 167 -2.69 -7.79 4.01
CA LEU A 167 -2.60 -7.05 2.75
C LEU A 167 -3.59 -7.64 1.73
N PRO A 168 -4.01 -6.88 0.69
CA PRO A 168 -4.87 -7.39 -0.35
C PRO A 168 -4.32 -8.70 -0.94
N LYS A 169 -5.11 -9.77 -0.87
CA LYS A 169 -4.66 -11.12 -1.23
C LYS A 169 -4.40 -11.29 -2.73
N HIS A 170 -5.06 -10.52 -3.59
CA HIS A 170 -4.98 -10.70 -5.04
C HIS A 170 -4.39 -9.46 -5.72
N LEU A 171 -3.13 -9.54 -6.14
CA LEU A 171 -2.38 -8.44 -6.77
C LEU A 171 -1.70 -8.88 -8.09
N PRO A 172 -2.47 -9.32 -9.10
CA PRO A 172 -1.98 -10.14 -10.22
C PRO A 172 -0.87 -9.50 -11.08
N SER A 173 -0.77 -8.16 -11.07
CA SER A 173 0.22 -7.40 -11.84
C SER A 173 1.43 -6.93 -11.01
N LEU A 174 1.51 -7.30 -9.72
CA LEU A 174 2.52 -6.77 -8.81
C LEU A 174 3.93 -7.25 -9.18
N LYS A 175 4.83 -6.28 -9.38
CA LYS A 175 6.23 -6.49 -9.75
C LYS A 175 7.18 -6.05 -8.65
N GLU A 176 6.83 -5.02 -7.89
CA GLU A 176 7.64 -4.44 -6.83
C GLU A 176 6.85 -4.35 -5.52
N LEU A 177 7.35 -4.99 -4.47
CA LEU A 177 6.83 -4.87 -3.11
C LEU A 177 7.92 -4.35 -2.19
N VAL A 178 7.66 -3.21 -1.54
CA VAL A 178 8.57 -2.57 -0.60
C VAL A 178 7.86 -2.38 0.73
N ILE A 179 8.35 -2.99 1.79
CA ILE A 179 7.83 -2.88 3.15
C ILE A 179 8.97 -2.45 4.05
N LYS A 180 8.87 -1.29 4.71
CA LYS A 180 9.93 -0.75 5.57
C LYS A 180 9.36 -0.23 6.86
N LYS A 181 10.02 -0.49 8.00
CA LYS A 181 9.64 0.08 9.31
C LYS A 181 8.19 -0.23 9.67
N CYS A 182 7.79 -1.47 9.45
CA CYS A 182 6.46 -2.00 9.79
C CYS A 182 6.61 -3.15 10.80
N PRO A 183 6.98 -2.85 12.05
CA PRO A 183 7.36 -3.88 13.02
C PRO A 183 6.20 -4.81 13.41
N GLN A 184 4.94 -4.39 13.29
CA GLN A 184 3.79 -5.25 13.61
C GLN A 184 3.28 -6.04 12.40
N LEU A 185 3.73 -5.70 11.19
CA LEU A 185 3.32 -6.39 9.99
C LEU A 185 4.05 -7.73 9.90
N VAL A 186 3.28 -8.80 10.02
CA VAL A 186 3.74 -10.16 9.76
C VAL A 186 3.54 -10.42 8.28
N VAL A 187 4.61 -10.71 7.54
CA VAL A 187 4.51 -11.14 6.13
C VAL A 187 4.64 -12.66 6.10
N THR A 188 3.53 -13.37 5.86
CA THR A 188 3.62 -14.79 5.48
C THR A 188 3.62 -14.92 3.97
N LEU A 189 4.72 -15.45 3.44
CA LEU A 189 4.82 -15.87 2.04
C LEU A 189 4.05 -17.20 1.92
N PRO A 190 3.24 -17.43 0.87
CA PRO A 190 2.46 -18.65 0.81
C PRO A 190 3.41 -19.84 0.67
N PRO A 191 3.40 -20.81 1.61
CA PRO A 191 3.69 -22.16 1.18
C PRO A 191 2.56 -22.53 0.23
N ASN A 192 2.89 -23.01 -0.96
CA ASN A 192 1.90 -23.44 -1.94
C ASN A 192 1.23 -24.74 -1.44
N LEU A 193 0.40 -24.64 -0.40
CA LEU A 193 -0.44 -25.72 0.06
C LEU A 193 -1.68 -25.68 -0.82
N GLY A 194 -1.65 -26.49 -1.88
CA GLY A 194 -2.82 -26.76 -2.68
C GLY A 194 -4.01 -27.02 -1.75
N ARG A 195 -5.01 -26.13 -1.84
CA ARG A 195 -6.39 -26.28 -1.37
C ARG A 195 -6.55 -27.31 -0.24
N LEU A 196 -6.27 -26.89 1.00
CA LEU A 196 -6.79 -27.61 2.16
C LEU A 196 -8.22 -27.09 2.45
N PRO A 197 -9.17 -27.99 2.78
CA PRO A 197 -10.53 -27.60 3.08
C PRO A 197 -10.54 -26.72 4.33
N GLU A 198 -11.42 -25.71 4.31
CA GLU A 198 -11.74 -24.82 5.42
C GLU A 198 -11.88 -25.59 6.73
N SER A 199 -10.82 -25.60 7.54
CA SER A 199 -10.84 -26.11 8.90
C SER A 199 -9.79 -25.36 9.72
N GLU A 200 -10.32 -24.42 10.49
CA GLU A 200 -9.81 -23.96 11.78
C GLU A 200 -8.47 -23.18 11.82
N THR A 201 -8.63 -21.86 11.96
CA THR A 201 -7.77 -20.92 12.70
C THR A 201 -6.27 -20.92 12.38
N GLN A 202 -5.91 -20.34 11.24
CA GLN A 202 -4.65 -19.61 11.12
C GLN A 202 -4.93 -18.19 10.61
N THR A 203 -5.05 -17.26 11.57
CA THR A 203 -5.07 -15.81 11.39
C THR A 203 -3.66 -15.35 10.99
N GLY A 204 -3.23 -15.71 9.78
CA GLY A 204 -1.92 -15.36 9.25
C GLY A 204 -2.05 -14.31 8.14
N ASN A 205 -1.43 -13.16 8.36
CA ASN A 205 -1.32 -12.03 7.43
C ASN A 205 -0.53 -12.41 6.16
N SER A 206 -1.16 -13.18 5.28
CA SER A 206 -0.52 -13.73 4.08
C SER A 206 -0.70 -12.83 2.88
N ILE A 207 0.41 -12.56 2.19
CA ILE A 207 0.39 -12.00 0.84
C ILE A 207 0.43 -13.19 -0.10
N ASP A 208 -0.61 -13.41 -0.91
CA ASP A 208 -0.50 -14.41 -1.98
C ASP A 208 0.43 -13.89 -3.08
N LEU A 209 1.67 -14.39 -3.07
CA LEU A 209 2.69 -14.08 -4.07
C LEU A 209 2.56 -14.95 -5.34
N SER A 210 1.35 -15.37 -5.70
CA SER A 210 1.06 -16.00 -7.00
C SER A 210 1.37 -15.10 -8.22
N CYS A 211 1.80 -13.86 -7.97
CA CYS A 211 2.06 -12.78 -8.92
C CYS A 211 3.53 -12.78 -9.43
N PRO A 212 3.84 -12.15 -10.57
CA PRO A 212 5.19 -12.13 -11.18
C PRO A 212 6.13 -11.14 -10.46
N LEU A 213 6.29 -11.29 -9.14
CA LEU A 213 7.06 -10.38 -8.32
C LEU A 213 8.55 -10.42 -8.70
N THR A 214 9.07 -9.29 -9.15
CA THR A 214 10.47 -9.16 -9.59
C THR A 214 11.39 -8.56 -8.54
N TYR A 215 10.84 -7.77 -7.63
CA TYR A 215 11.57 -7.08 -6.56
C TYR A 215 10.80 -7.15 -5.24
N LEU A 216 11.48 -7.64 -4.21
CA LEU A 216 11.00 -7.66 -2.84
C LEU A 216 12.02 -6.95 -1.94
N SER A 217 11.59 -5.92 -1.22
CA SER A 217 12.41 -5.24 -0.23
C SER A 217 11.66 -5.18 1.09
N ILE A 218 12.28 -5.73 2.12
CA ILE A 218 11.73 -5.80 3.46
C ILE A 218 12.77 -5.24 4.44
N SER A 219 12.39 -4.25 5.25
CA SER A 219 13.21 -3.77 6.35
C SER A 219 12.43 -3.55 7.63
N ASP A 220 13.04 -3.83 8.78
CA ASP A 220 12.48 -3.51 10.10
C ASP A 220 11.07 -4.09 10.35
N ILE A 221 10.83 -5.36 9.98
CA ILE A 221 9.56 -6.07 10.21
C ILE A 221 9.70 -7.15 11.28
N SER A 222 8.59 -7.54 11.91
CA SER A 222 8.56 -8.78 12.72
C SER A 222 8.35 -9.98 11.83
N ILE A 223 9.24 -10.96 11.95
CA ILE A 223 9.13 -12.23 11.25
C ILE A 223 8.14 -13.15 11.98
N PRO A 224 7.24 -13.85 11.27
CA PRO A 224 6.46 -14.93 11.85
C PRO A 224 7.36 -16.08 12.31
N ALA A 225 7.00 -16.72 13.43
CA ALA A 225 7.70 -17.87 13.99
C ALA A 225 7.90 -19.03 12.99
N SER A 226 7.14 -19.08 11.88
CA SER A 226 7.26 -20.06 10.80
C SER A 226 8.53 -19.92 9.95
N LEU A 227 9.17 -18.76 9.90
CA LEU A 227 10.49 -18.57 9.27
C LEU A 227 11.64 -18.88 10.25
N CYS A 228 11.38 -18.81 11.56
CA CYS A 228 12.36 -19.07 12.61
C CYS A 228 12.35 -20.52 13.12
N ASN A 229 11.32 -21.31 12.81
CA ASN A 229 11.20 -22.69 13.29
C ASN A 229 10.93 -23.68 12.14
N PRO A 230 11.99 -24.30 11.57
CA PRO A 230 11.89 -25.26 10.46
C PRO A 230 11.20 -26.59 10.83
N ASN A 231 11.07 -26.91 12.11
CA ASN A 231 10.63 -28.21 12.65
C ASN A 231 9.20 -28.68 12.32
N VAL A 232 8.48 -28.00 11.41
CA VAL A 232 7.17 -28.45 10.91
C VAL A 232 7.23 -28.88 9.43
N ALA A 233 8.37 -28.71 8.75
CA ALA A 233 8.49 -28.88 7.30
C ALA A 233 9.38 -30.05 6.83
N ASP A 234 9.95 -30.85 7.74
CA ASP A 234 11.14 -31.63 7.38
C ASP A 234 10.97 -33.02 6.78
N GLU A 235 9.79 -33.65 6.66
CA GLU A 235 9.84 -35.07 6.21
C GLU A 235 9.10 -35.51 4.94
N VAL A 236 8.21 -34.75 4.28
CA VAL A 236 7.58 -35.31 3.05
C VAL A 236 7.24 -34.36 1.88
N ASN A 237 6.98 -33.05 2.08
CA ASN A 237 6.35 -32.22 1.01
C ASN A 237 7.25 -31.22 0.26
N VAL A 238 8.55 -31.15 0.56
CA VAL A 238 9.52 -30.31 -0.14
C VAL A 238 9.65 -30.68 -1.64
N LEU A 239 9.37 -31.94 -2.00
CA LEU A 239 9.35 -32.42 -3.39
C LEU A 239 8.15 -31.91 -4.23
N ALA A 240 7.03 -31.54 -3.62
CA ALA A 240 5.87 -30.98 -4.34
C ALA A 240 6.04 -29.49 -4.69
N ASN A 241 6.80 -28.76 -3.86
CA ASN A 241 7.10 -27.33 -4.05
C ASN A 241 8.01 -27.03 -5.25
N ALA A 242 8.70 -28.02 -5.81
CA ALA A 242 9.53 -27.89 -7.01
C ALA A 242 8.75 -27.51 -8.30
N THR A 243 7.42 -27.53 -8.26
CA THR A 243 6.55 -27.13 -9.39
C THR A 243 6.02 -25.69 -9.29
N SER A 244 6.31 -24.98 -8.20
CA SER A 244 5.87 -23.61 -7.97
C SER A 244 6.83 -22.59 -8.62
N ASN A 245 6.48 -22.14 -9.83
CA ASN A 245 7.28 -21.18 -10.62
C ASN A 245 7.25 -19.73 -10.07
N HIS A 246 6.58 -19.45 -8.95
CA HIS A 246 6.25 -18.07 -8.54
C HIS A 246 7.49 -17.24 -8.12
N LEU A 247 8.43 -17.84 -7.38
CA LEU A 247 9.68 -17.18 -6.99
C LEU A 247 10.73 -17.11 -8.11
N LYS A 248 10.53 -17.82 -9.24
CA LYS A 248 11.46 -17.75 -10.39
C LYS A 248 11.51 -16.37 -11.03
N SER A 249 10.43 -15.60 -10.89
CA SER A 249 10.34 -14.24 -11.40
C SER A 249 11.10 -13.23 -10.54
N LEU A 250 11.46 -13.59 -9.29
CA LEU A 250 12.15 -12.68 -8.38
C LEU A 250 13.62 -12.54 -8.78
N THR A 251 13.97 -11.31 -9.18
CA THR A 251 15.33 -10.95 -9.61
C THR A 251 16.11 -10.20 -8.54
N ARG A 252 15.41 -9.50 -7.65
CA ARG A 252 16.02 -8.68 -6.59
C ARG A 252 15.33 -8.93 -5.25
N LEU A 253 16.11 -9.29 -4.23
CA LEU A 253 15.65 -9.52 -2.87
C LEU A 253 16.52 -8.73 -1.88
N HIS A 254 15.91 -7.78 -1.19
CA HIS A 254 16.56 -6.99 -0.15
C HIS A 254 15.91 -7.25 1.21
N VAL A 255 16.73 -7.66 2.18
CA VAL A 255 16.32 -7.93 3.56
C VAL A 255 17.24 -7.12 4.48
N GLU A 256 16.70 -6.17 5.22
CA GLU A 256 17.50 -5.23 6.02
C GLU A 256 16.99 -5.12 7.45
N ASN A 257 17.90 -5.09 8.43
CA ASN A 257 17.60 -4.83 9.83
C ASN A 257 16.52 -5.76 10.43
N ILE A 258 16.69 -7.08 10.24
CA ILE A 258 15.84 -8.09 10.86
C ILE A 258 16.68 -8.91 11.86
N PRO A 259 16.84 -8.44 13.10
CA PRO A 259 17.82 -9.01 14.03
C PRO A 259 17.52 -10.45 14.42
N LYS A 260 16.24 -10.85 14.47
CA LYS A 260 15.77 -12.20 14.85
C LYS A 260 15.70 -13.19 13.68
N LEU A 261 16.13 -12.80 12.48
CA LEU A 261 16.15 -13.71 11.34
C LEU A 261 17.30 -14.71 11.55
N THR A 262 16.98 -15.94 11.94
CA THR A 262 17.97 -16.99 12.25
C THR A 262 18.37 -17.82 11.03
N SER A 263 17.41 -18.12 10.17
CA SER A 263 17.59 -18.90 8.95
C SER A 263 16.51 -18.56 7.91
N LEU A 264 16.76 -18.91 6.64
CA LEU A 264 15.73 -18.94 5.61
C LEU A 264 15.35 -20.40 5.32
N PRO A 265 14.06 -20.70 5.07
CA PRO A 265 13.66 -22.08 4.80
C PRO A 265 14.18 -22.53 3.43
N LEU A 266 14.56 -23.81 3.31
CA LEU A 266 15.20 -24.36 2.11
C LEU A 266 14.37 -24.17 0.84
N TRP A 267 13.05 -24.35 0.93
CA TRP A 267 12.13 -24.16 -0.20
C TRP A 267 12.14 -22.72 -0.73
N PHE A 268 12.36 -21.74 0.14
CA PHE A 268 12.41 -20.33 -0.25
C PHE A 268 13.68 -20.07 -1.06
N ILE A 269 14.83 -20.57 -0.61
CA ILE A 269 16.09 -20.45 -1.33
C ILE A 269 16.05 -21.20 -2.67
N GLN A 270 15.55 -22.43 -2.68
CA GLN A 270 15.45 -23.24 -3.90
C GLN A 270 14.51 -22.63 -4.94
N GLY A 271 13.51 -21.85 -4.52
CA GLY A 271 12.60 -21.15 -5.43
C GLY A 271 13.23 -19.94 -6.15
N LEU A 272 14.28 -19.34 -5.59
CA LEU A 272 14.94 -18.11 -6.07
C LEU A 272 15.90 -18.34 -7.24
N THR A 273 15.51 -19.17 -8.21
CA THR A 273 16.37 -19.55 -9.35
C THR A 273 16.67 -18.40 -10.33
N GLY A 274 15.86 -17.34 -10.36
CA GLY A 274 16.04 -16.16 -11.21
C GLY A 274 16.74 -14.97 -10.55
N LEU A 275 17.23 -15.15 -9.31
CA LEU A 275 17.75 -14.06 -8.50
C LEU A 275 19.09 -13.53 -9.05
N GLN A 276 19.14 -12.22 -9.27
CA GLN A 276 20.31 -11.48 -9.75
C GLN A 276 20.96 -10.66 -8.63
N GLU A 277 20.17 -10.21 -7.67
CA GLU A 277 20.62 -9.38 -6.56
C GLU A 277 20.03 -9.88 -5.24
N LEU A 278 20.90 -10.28 -4.31
CA LEU A 278 20.55 -10.61 -2.94
C LEU A 278 21.30 -9.64 -2.01
N LYS A 279 20.55 -8.87 -1.22
CA LYS A 279 21.09 -7.95 -0.24
C LYS A 279 20.54 -8.30 1.13
N ILE A 280 21.41 -8.75 2.04
CA ILE A 280 21.06 -8.99 3.45
C ILE A 280 21.98 -8.13 4.32
N GLU A 281 21.41 -7.18 5.04
CA GLU A 281 22.15 -6.25 5.89
C GLU A 281 21.54 -6.18 7.29
N TYR A 282 22.39 -6.05 8.31
CA TYR A 282 21.96 -5.86 9.71
C TYR A 282 21.02 -6.97 10.27
N CYS A 283 21.19 -8.23 9.83
CA CYS A 283 20.50 -9.41 10.39
C CYS A 283 21.46 -10.19 11.31
N SER A 284 21.53 -9.81 12.60
CA SER A 284 22.58 -10.27 13.52
C SER A 284 22.49 -11.74 13.95
N GLU A 285 21.29 -12.34 13.99
CA GLU A 285 21.11 -13.75 14.38
C GLU A 285 21.16 -14.72 13.19
N LEU A 286 21.39 -14.24 11.96
CA LEU A 286 21.44 -15.07 10.77
C LEU A 286 22.69 -15.96 10.80
N ALA A 287 22.51 -17.21 11.24
CA ALA A 287 23.59 -18.17 11.42
C ALA A 287 23.76 -19.10 10.21
N SER A 288 22.66 -19.38 9.50
CA SER A 288 22.68 -20.21 8.30
C SER A 288 21.70 -19.68 7.25
N PHE A 289 22.04 -19.88 5.99
CA PHE A 289 21.08 -19.64 4.91
C PHE A 289 20.02 -20.75 4.88
N VAL A 290 20.39 -21.98 5.23
CA VAL A 290 19.52 -23.15 5.23
C VAL A 290 19.34 -23.62 6.67
N ALA A 291 18.10 -23.76 7.12
CA ALA A 291 17.81 -24.53 8.33
C ALA A 291 18.26 -25.99 8.11
N GLU A 292 19.18 -26.49 8.95
CA GLU A 292 19.53 -27.92 9.03
C GLU A 292 18.41 -28.74 9.69
#